data_AF-A0A3B9FEJ2-F1
#
_entry.id   AF-A0A3B9FEJ2-F1
#
_cell.length_a   1.000
_cell.length_b   1.000
_cell.length_c   1.000
_cell.angle_alpha   90.00
_cell.angle_beta   90.00
_cell.angle_gamma   90.00
#
_symmetry.space_group_name_H-M   'P 1'
#
loop_
_entity.id
_entity.type
_entity.pdbx_description
1 polymer ?
#
loop_
_entity_poly.entity_id
_entity_poly.type
_entity_poly.pdbx_seq_one_letter_code
_entity_poly.pdbx_strand_id
1 'polypeptide(L)'
;NGLTGRRMLARTSQTPGRTRQLIFFNLADRLQLVDLPGYGYASAPKADIKAWTTLTRKYLAGRPSLQRVFLLIDSRRGIGPTDHEIMALLDETAVSWA
;
A
#
# COMPACT_ATOMS: atom_id res chain seq x y z
N ASN A 1 -13.14 -0.04 2.33
CA ASN A 1 -14.56 0.35 2.46
C ASN A 1 -15.41 -0.18 1.32
N GLY A 2 -15.18 0.24 0.06
CA GLY A 2 -15.96 -0.26 -1.09
C GLY A 2 -15.98 -1.79 -1.21
N LEU A 3 -14.81 -2.44 -1.08
CA LEU A 3 -14.68 -3.91 -1.12
C LEU A 3 -15.47 -4.67 -0.05
N THR A 4 -15.79 -4.02 1.08
CA THR A 4 -16.41 -4.69 2.24
C THR A 4 -17.83 -4.20 2.53
N GLY A 5 -18.35 -3.26 1.73
CA GLY A 5 -19.65 -2.61 1.99
C GLY A 5 -19.72 -1.81 3.30
N ARG A 6 -18.59 -1.64 4.01
CA ARG A 6 -18.53 -0.95 5.31
C ARG A 6 -18.01 0.47 5.15
N ARG A 7 -18.73 1.45 5.69
CA ARG A 7 -18.38 2.89 5.59
C ARG A 7 -17.22 3.33 6.48
N MET A 8 -16.99 2.65 7.61
CA MET A 8 -16.03 3.08 8.64
C MET A 8 -14.89 2.08 8.90
N LEU A 9 -14.71 1.08 8.04
CA LEU A 9 -13.68 0.05 8.25
C LEU A 9 -12.27 0.65 8.13
N ALA A 10 -11.95 1.22 6.98
CA ALA A 10 -10.75 2.03 6.79
C ALA A 10 -11.11 3.51 7.00
N ARG A 11 -10.41 4.19 7.91
CA ARG A 11 -10.60 5.62 8.16
C ARG A 11 -9.66 6.43 7.27
N THR A 12 -10.22 7.23 6.36
CA THR A 12 -9.46 8.21 5.59
C THR A 12 -9.20 9.43 6.46
N SER A 13 -8.00 9.56 7.02
CA SER A 13 -7.58 10.79 7.71
C SER A 13 -7.40 11.91 6.69
N GLN A 14 -8.12 13.03 6.85
CA GLN A 14 -7.89 14.26 6.07
C GLN A 14 -6.59 14.96 6.47
N THR A 15 -6.05 14.66 7.66
CA THR A 15 -4.76 15.20 8.11
C THR A 15 -3.63 14.45 7.39
N PRO A 16 -2.81 15.14 6.60
CA PRO A 16 -1.72 14.50 5.87
C PRO A 16 -0.65 13.91 6.79
N GLY A 17 -0.07 12.77 6.40
CA GLY A 17 1.07 12.16 7.11
C GLY A 17 0.74 11.19 8.25
N ARG A 18 -0.53 10.78 8.42
CA ARG A 18 -0.93 9.92 9.55
C ARG A 18 -0.80 8.41 9.31
N THR A 19 -0.89 7.93 8.07
CA THR A 19 -0.74 6.50 7.78
C THR A 19 0.75 6.18 7.62
N ARG A 20 1.44 5.98 8.75
CA ARG A 20 2.83 5.48 8.82
C ARG A 20 2.91 3.99 9.15
N GLN A 21 1.75 3.34 9.25
CA GLN A 21 1.58 1.97 9.73
C GLN A 21 0.88 1.13 8.67
N LEU A 22 1.19 -0.16 8.68
CA LEU A 22 0.39 -1.17 7.98
C LEU A 22 -0.90 -1.39 8.76
N ILE A 23 -2.05 -1.24 8.10
CA ILE A 23 -3.34 -1.46 8.75
C ILE A 23 -3.89 -2.81 8.29
N PHE A 24 -4.11 -3.72 9.24
CA PHE A 24 -4.65 -5.05 8.97
C PHE A 24 -6.15 -5.08 9.27
N PHE A 25 -6.94 -5.51 8.29
CA PHE A 25 -8.36 -5.76 8.41
C PHE A 25 -8.62 -7.26 8.32
N ASN A 26 -9.05 -7.84 9.44
CA ASN A 26 -9.50 -9.22 9.47
C ASN A 26 -10.91 -9.35 8.89
N LEU A 27 -11.06 -10.14 7.82
CA LEU A 27 -12.34 -10.46 7.21
C LEU A 27 -12.78 -11.86 7.64
N ALA A 28 -13.32 -11.94 8.85
CA ALA A 28 -13.89 -13.14 9.44
C ALA A 28 -12.93 -14.35 9.45
N ASP A 29 -11.64 -14.11 9.72
CA ASP A 29 -10.55 -15.10 9.80
C ASP A 29 -10.31 -15.88 8.49
N ARG A 30 -10.95 -15.47 7.39
CA ARG A 30 -10.79 -16.08 6.06
C ARG A 30 -9.80 -15.33 5.19
N LEU A 31 -9.70 -14.01 5.37
CA LEU A 31 -8.84 -13.15 4.60
C LEU A 31 -8.34 -11.99 5.45
N GLN A 32 -7.09 -11.60 5.25
CA GLN A 32 -6.57 -10.34 5.74
C GLN A 32 -6.39 -9.36 4.58
N LEU A 33 -7.03 -8.20 4.68
CA LEU A 33 -6.71 -7.07 3.82
C LEU A 33 -5.72 -6.18 4.56
N VAL A 34 -4.66 -5.78 3.87
CA VAL A 34 -3.63 -4.91 4.45
C VAL A 34 -3.55 -3.64 3.63
N ASP A 35 -3.74 -2.51 4.31
CA ASP A 35 -3.61 -1.19 3.73
C ASP A 35 -2.20 -0.67 4.00
N LEU A 36 -1.50 -0.36 2.91
CA LEU A 36 -0.14 0.15 2.91
C LEU A 36 -0.17 1.69 2.98
N PRO A 37 0.84 2.32 3.57
CA PRO A 37 0.96 3.77 3.53
C PRO A 37 1.03 4.26 2.07
N GLY A 38 0.32 5.35 1.76
CA GLY A 38 0.28 5.92 0.41
C GLY A 38 1.66 6.41 -0.06
N TYR A 39 2.10 5.93 -1.21
CA TYR A 39 3.43 6.18 -1.77
C TYR A 39 3.55 7.52 -2.53
N GLY A 40 2.42 8.16 -2.85
CA GLY A 40 2.36 9.39 -3.65
C GLY A 40 2.34 10.70 -2.86
N TYR A 41 2.68 10.69 -1.56
CA TYR A 41 2.70 11.92 -0.77
C TYR A 41 3.94 12.77 -1.13
N ALA A 42 3.81 13.54 -2.21
CA ALA A 42 4.85 14.39 -2.83
C ALA A 42 5.44 15.48 -1.91
N SER A 43 5.01 15.58 -0.65
CA SER A 43 5.49 16.56 0.33
C SER A 43 5.84 15.95 1.69
N ALA A 44 6.21 14.67 1.73
CA ALA A 44 6.79 14.06 2.93
C ALA A 44 8.30 14.36 3.02
N PRO A 45 8.86 14.51 4.23
CA PRO A 45 10.31 14.56 4.42
C PRO A 45 10.99 13.32 3.83
N LYS A 46 12.20 13.49 3.26
CA LYS A 46 12.98 12.36 2.69
C LYS A 46 13.16 11.18 3.66
N ALA A 47 13.28 11.47 4.96
CA ALA A 47 13.40 10.45 6.00
C ALA A 47 12.13 9.60 6.13
N ASP A 48 10.95 10.24 6.09
CA ASP A 48 9.67 9.55 6.11
C ASP A 48 9.50 8.72 4.85
N ILE A 49 9.93 9.25 3.69
CA ILE A 49 9.93 8.52 2.42
C ILE A 49 10.72 7.22 2.53
N LYS A 50 11.98 7.33 2.95
CA LYS A 50 12.85 6.19 3.14
C LYS A 50 12.28 5.17 4.13
N ALA A 51 11.66 5.63 5.23
CA ALA A 51 11.10 4.75 6.25
C ALA A 51 9.95 3.91 5.71
N TRP A 52 8.99 4.52 4.99
CA TRP A 52 7.86 3.77 4.44
C TRP A 52 8.27 2.89 3.24
N THR A 53 9.23 3.33 2.40
CA THR A 53 9.78 2.46 1.33
C THR A 53 10.43 1.22 1.92
N THR A 54 11.21 1.39 3.00
CA THR A 54 11.85 0.27 3.72
C THR A 54 10.81 -0.67 4.33
N LEU A 55 9.77 -0.12 4.96
CA LEU A 55 8.67 -0.91 5.54
C LEU A 55 7.94 -1.70 4.46
N THR A 56 7.62 -1.06 3.33
CA THR A 56 6.91 -1.68 2.20
C THR A 56 7.73 -2.81 1.61
N ARG A 57 9.02 -2.59 1.32
CA ARG A 57 9.91 -3.65 0.82
C ARG A 57 9.97 -4.83 1.78
N LYS A 58 10.14 -4.58 3.09
CA LYS A 58 10.17 -5.64 4.11
C LYS A 58 8.85 -6.40 4.22
N TYR A 59 7.73 -5.73 4.03
CA TYR A 59 6.41 -6.35 4.10
C TYR A 59 6.13 -7.24 2.89
N LEU A 60 6.54 -6.80 1.70
CA LEU A 60 6.34 -7.51 0.44
C LEU A 60 7.31 -8.68 0.25
N ALA A 61 8.58 -8.50 0.65
CA ALA A 61 9.62 -9.49 0.41
C ALA A 61 9.41 -10.77 1.22
N GLY A 62 9.29 -11.90 0.51
CA GLY A 62 9.42 -13.24 1.10
C GLY A 62 8.31 -13.64 2.06
N ARG A 63 7.13 -13.02 1.99
CA ARG A 63 5.98 -13.35 2.85
C ARG A 63 5.08 -14.40 2.18
N PRO A 64 5.07 -15.68 2.63
CA PRO A 64 4.28 -16.73 1.97
C PRO A 64 2.76 -16.53 2.11
N SER A 65 2.32 -15.76 3.11
CA SER A 65 0.90 -15.44 3.31
C SER A 65 0.39 -14.30 2.42
N LEU A 66 1.28 -13.53 1.77
CA LEU A 66 0.89 -12.48 0.86
C LEU A 66 0.52 -13.09 -0.49
N GLN A 67 -0.77 -13.08 -0.82
CA GLN A 67 -1.29 -13.73 -2.03
C GLN A 67 -1.33 -12.79 -3.24
N ARG A 68 -1.63 -11.50 -3.01
CA ARG A 68 -1.80 -10.53 -4.09
C ARG A 68 -1.59 -9.11 -3.60
N VAL A 69 -1.06 -8.27 -4.48
CA VAL A 69 -0.90 -6.82 -4.26
C VAL A 69 -1.71 -6.08 -5.32
N PHE A 70 -2.39 -5.01 -4.91
CA PHE A 70 -3.15 -4.14 -5.80
C PHE A 70 -2.55 -2.74 -5.78
N LEU A 71 -2.06 -2.29 -6.94
CA LEU A 71 -1.58 -0.92 -7.14
C LEU A 71 -2.75 -0.07 -7.65
N LEU A 72 -3.14 0.95 -6.88
CA LEU A 72 -4.29 1.80 -7.21
C LEU A 72 -3.81 3.10 -7.89
N ILE A 73 -4.10 3.24 -9.18
CA ILE A 73 -3.71 4.40 -9.99
C ILE A 73 -4.96 5.19 -10.38
N ASP A 74 -4.90 6.52 -10.22
CA ASP A 74 -5.97 7.41 -10.67
C ASP A 74 -5.93 7.54 -12.19
N SER A 75 -6.93 6.96 -12.87
CA SER A 75 -7.02 6.96 -14.33
C SER A 75 -7.04 8.35 -14.96
N ARG A 76 -7.44 9.39 -14.21
CA ARG A 76 -7.49 10.77 -14.68
C ARG A 76 -6.11 11.43 -14.77
N ARG A 77 -5.17 10.93 -13.98
CA ARG A 77 -3.78 11.42 -13.93
C ARG A 77 -2.84 10.59 -14.79
N GLY A 78 -3.23 9.35 -15.11
CA GLY A 78 -2.36 8.40 -15.78
C GLY A 78 -1.27 7.88 -14.84
N ILE A 79 -0.32 7.13 -15.42
CA ILE A 79 0.82 6.55 -14.69
C ILE A 79 1.89 7.63 -14.56
N GLY A 80 2.28 7.96 -13.33
CA GLY A 80 3.32 8.95 -13.04
C GLY A 80 4.68 8.33 -12.67
N PRO A 81 5.73 9.17 -12.49
CA PRO A 81 7.07 8.69 -12.11
C PRO A 81 7.08 7.87 -10.81
N THR A 82 6.30 8.28 -9.80
CA THR A 82 6.23 7.55 -8.52
C THR A 82 5.53 6.19 -8.66
N ASP A 83 4.59 6.04 -9.60
CA ASP A 83 3.98 4.74 -9.88
C ASP A 83 5.00 3.77 -10.48
N HIS A 84 5.86 4.26 -11.38
CA HIS A 84 6.96 3.46 -11.95
C HIS A 84 7.96 2.99 -10.89
N GLU A 85 8.30 3.84 -9.92
CA GLU A 85 9.18 3.45 -8.79
C GLU A 85 8.57 2.31 -7.96
N ILE A 86 7.26 2.35 -7.72
CA ILE A 86 6.56 1.28 -7.00
C ILE A 86 6.44 0.01 -7.85
N MET A 87 6.15 0.13 -9.15
CA MET A 87 6.12 -1.02 -10.05
C MET A 87 7.47 -1.75 -10.05
N ALA A 88 8.59 -1.02 -10.15
CA ALA A 88 9.92 -1.59 -10.05
C ALA A 88 10.17 -2.28 -8.70
N LEU A 89 9.70 -1.68 -7.59
CA LEU A 89 9.77 -2.32 -6.27
C LEU A 89 8.98 -3.63 -6.20
N LEU A 90 7.80 -3.68 -6.82
CA LEU A 90 6.96 -4.89 -6.87
C LEU A 90 7.62 -6.00 -7.70
N ASP A 91 8.23 -5.63 -8.82
CA ASP A 91 8.98 -6.57 -9.67
C ASP A 91 10.17 -7.17 -8.92
N GLU A 92 10.95 -6.35 -8.21
CA GLU A 92 12.10 -6.81 -7.41
C GLU A 92 11.72 -7.68 -6.22
N THR A 93 10.54 -7.45 -5.62
CA THR A 93 10.12 -8.16 -4.40
C THR A 93 9.46 -9.51 -4.67
N ALA A 94 9.42 -9.95 -5.94
CA ALA A 94 8.90 -11.24 -6.38
C ALA A 94 7.47 -11.51 -5.91
N VAL A 95 6.61 -10.47 -5.92
CA VAL A 95 5.18 -10.65 -5.68
C VAL A 95 4.62 -11.47 -6.85
N SER A 96 4.14 -12.68 -6.56
CA SER A 96 3.58 -13.55 -7.59
C SER A 96 2.35 -12.92 -8.24
N TRP A 97 2.36 -12.80 -9.56
CA TRP A 97 1.23 -12.31 -10.37
C TRP A 97 0.22 -13.42 -10.73
N ALA A 98 0.41 -14.64 -10.23
CA ALA A 98 -0.36 -15.83 -10.60
C ALA A 98 -1.83 -15.77 -10.15
#